data_AF-A0AAE1YXS2-F1
#
_entry.id   AF-A0AAE1YXS2-F1
#
_cell.length_a   1.000
_cell.length_b   1.000
_cell.length_c   1.000
_cell.angle_alpha   90.00
_cell.angle_beta   90.00
_cell.angle_gamma   90.00
#
_symmetry.space_group_name_H-M   'P 1'
#
loop_
_entity.id
_entity.type
_entity.pdbx_description
1 polymer ?
#
loop_
_entity_poly.entity_id
_entity_poly.type
_entity_poly.pdbx_seq_one_letter_code
_entity_poly.pdbx_strand_id
1 'polypeptide(L)'
;MAIPNSLVWHFSKTESFSVRSAYNVSVELAHKDIRACSRGLGEVPRGGWDFIWKQKLSGKVKVFAWRLCKQALPTGLNLKRRHLQLQCSCSHCFVEEEDSKHSMLDYDFARQTWALSNLPWNVVSVWGDCAESWVHYLHRNLEAWEYRFALMVAWRLCYCRNKCLMEESRSSPGEVVTTCTSYLLSFDAAFPANNSVED
;
A
#
# COMPACT_ATOMS: atom_id res chain seq x y z
N MET A 1 -14.20 12.44 55.32
CA MET A 1 -12.87 12.47 54.68
C MET A 1 -13.08 12.62 53.18
N ALA A 2 -12.60 13.71 52.58
CA ALA A 2 -12.68 13.93 51.13
C ALA A 2 -11.54 13.16 50.45
N ILE A 3 -11.85 12.36 49.42
CA ILE A 3 -10.85 11.70 48.59
C ILE A 3 -10.15 12.81 47.78
N PRO A 4 -8.80 12.93 47.81
CA PRO A 4 -8.12 13.94 47.01
C PRO A 4 -8.32 13.63 45.53
N ASN A 5 -8.73 14.63 44.75
CA ASN A 5 -8.75 14.54 43.29
C ASN A 5 -7.30 14.54 42.77
N SER A 6 -6.73 13.36 42.54
CA SER A 6 -5.41 13.18 41.92
C SER A 6 -5.55 12.81 40.44
N LEU A 7 -4.87 13.54 39.56
CA LEU A 7 -4.73 13.17 38.15
C LEU A 7 -3.76 11.99 38.03
N VAL A 8 -4.25 10.86 37.52
CA VAL A 8 -3.45 9.63 37.32
C VAL A 8 -3.28 9.32 35.85
N TRP A 9 -2.07 8.88 35.47
CA TRP A 9 -1.77 8.44 34.11
C TRP A 9 -2.09 6.95 33.95
N HIS A 10 -3.31 6.65 33.53
CA HIS A 10 -3.85 5.28 33.45
C HIS A 10 -3.10 4.33 32.50
N PHE A 11 -2.22 4.85 31.64
CA PHE A 11 -1.37 4.05 30.75
C PHE A 11 -0.03 3.64 31.36
N SER A 12 0.22 3.95 32.63
CA SER A 12 1.34 3.41 33.40
C SER A 12 0.84 2.64 34.60
N LYS A 13 1.47 1.48 34.87
CA LYS A 13 1.20 0.68 36.08
C LYS A 13 1.57 1.40 37.38
N THR A 14 2.46 2.39 37.29
CA THR A 14 2.85 3.23 38.43
C THR A 14 1.96 4.45 38.59
N GLU A 15 0.93 4.59 37.75
CA GLU A 15 0.00 5.74 37.69
C GLU A 15 0.66 7.11 37.47
N SER A 16 1.99 7.13 37.31
CA SER A 16 2.82 8.31 37.10
C SER A 16 3.04 8.56 35.60
N PHE A 17 2.92 9.83 35.20
CA PHE A 17 3.26 10.26 33.86
C PHE A 17 4.77 10.17 33.59
N SER A 18 5.15 9.68 32.42
CA SER A 18 6.51 9.83 31.89
C SER A 18 6.46 10.04 30.39
N VAL A 19 7.44 10.76 29.85
CA VAL A 19 7.58 10.99 28.39
C VAL A 19 7.62 9.66 27.65
N ARG A 20 8.27 8.63 28.21
CA ARG A 20 8.35 7.28 27.62
C ARG A 20 6.99 6.60 27.54
N SER A 21 6.19 6.64 28.60
CA SER A 21 4.84 6.06 28.60
C SER A 21 3.90 6.83 27.67
N ALA A 22 3.96 8.16 27.69
CA ALA A 22 3.21 9.01 26.75
C ALA A 22 3.58 8.75 25.29
N TYR A 23 4.87 8.58 24.99
CA TYR A 23 5.36 8.22 23.65
C TYR A 23 4.87 6.84 23.22
N ASN A 24 4.91 5.83 24.09
CA ASN A 24 4.40 4.51 23.76
C ASN A 24 2.90 4.54 23.43
N VAL A 25 2.13 5.30 24.22
CA VAL A 25 0.68 5.49 23.99
C VAL A 25 0.43 6.22 22.68
N SER A 26 1.18 7.28 22.38
CA SER A 26 1.02 8.02 21.12
C SER A 26 1.37 7.16 19.91
N VAL A 27 2.42 6.34 20.00
CA VAL A 27 2.78 5.34 18.97
C VAL A 27 1.69 4.28 18.83
N GLU A 28 1.12 3.78 19.93
CA GLU A 28 0.02 2.82 19.89
C GLU A 28 -1.25 3.41 19.27
N LEU A 29 -1.60 4.67 19.58
CA LEU A 29 -2.74 5.36 19.00
C LEU A 29 -2.53 5.62 17.50
N ALA A 30 -1.36 6.11 17.10
CA ALA A 30 -1.00 6.29 15.70
C ALA A 30 -1.01 4.95 14.92
N HIS A 31 -0.53 3.87 15.53
CA HIS A 31 -0.62 2.53 14.96
C HIS A 31 -2.05 1.99 14.94
N LYS A 32 -2.91 2.35 15.91
CA LYS A 32 -4.33 1.97 15.92
C LYS A 32 -5.08 2.64 14.77
N ASP A 33 -4.79 3.89 14.43
CA ASP A 33 -5.39 4.55 13.25
C ASP A 33 -5.01 3.85 11.94
N ILE A 34 -3.76 3.38 11.84
CA ILE A 34 -3.29 2.58 10.68
C ILE A 34 -3.94 1.17 10.69
N ARG A 35 -4.09 0.55 11.87
CA ARG A 35 -4.65 -0.81 12.04
C ARG A 35 -6.19 -0.86 12.04
N ALA A 36 -6.87 0.27 12.24
CA ALA A 36 -8.33 0.33 12.23
C ALA A 36 -8.92 0.05 10.83
N CYS A 37 -8.11 0.24 9.79
CA CYS A 37 -8.49 0.02 8.41
C CYS A 37 -8.55 -1.46 7.95
N SER A 38 -8.36 -2.42 8.87
CA SER A 38 -8.35 -3.86 8.55
C SER A 38 -9.72 -4.54 8.73
N ARG A 39 -10.82 -3.79 8.91
CA ARG A 39 -12.11 -4.36 9.35
C ARG A 39 -13.14 -4.59 8.23
N GLY A 40 -13.02 -3.92 7.08
CA GLY A 40 -14.07 -3.92 6.05
C GLY A 40 -14.05 -5.05 5.01
N LEU A 41 -12.91 -5.71 4.74
CA LEU A 41 -12.78 -6.71 3.66
C LEU A 41 -12.37 -8.13 4.13
N GLY A 42 -12.71 -8.45 5.37
CA GLY A 42 -12.32 -9.69 6.04
C GLY A 42 -11.11 -9.49 6.94
N GLU A 43 -10.99 -10.32 7.98
CA GLU A 43 -9.87 -10.25 8.92
C GLU A 43 -8.55 -10.38 8.18
N VAL A 44 -7.76 -9.30 8.13
CA VAL A 44 -6.34 -9.40 7.77
C VAL A 44 -5.71 -10.30 8.84
N PRO A 45 -5.08 -11.44 8.46
CA PRO A 45 -4.53 -12.38 9.42
C PRO A 45 -3.61 -11.65 10.41
N ARG A 46 -3.85 -11.82 11.71
CA ARG A 46 -2.95 -11.34 12.76
C ARG A 46 -1.67 -12.16 12.71
N GLY A 47 -0.75 -11.81 11.81
CA GLY A 47 0.58 -12.40 11.74
C GLY A 47 1.01 -12.71 10.30
N GLY A 48 1.91 -11.87 9.78
CA GLY A 48 2.73 -12.18 8.61
C GLY A 48 2.47 -11.30 7.39
N TRP A 49 3.55 -10.96 6.70
CA TRP A 49 3.55 -10.26 5.41
C TRP A 49 3.73 -11.24 4.25
N ASP A 50 3.32 -12.50 4.45
CA ASP A 50 3.58 -13.61 3.53
C ASP A 50 2.92 -13.43 2.17
N PHE A 51 1.72 -12.84 2.16
CA PHE A 51 1.02 -12.43 0.94
C PHE A 51 1.84 -11.44 0.08
N ILE A 52 2.89 -10.83 0.64
CA ILE A 52 3.88 -10.02 -0.09
C ILE A 52 5.20 -10.77 -0.26
N TRP A 53 5.79 -11.29 0.82
CA TRP A 53 7.17 -11.78 0.80
C TRP A 53 7.35 -13.13 0.13
N LYS A 54 6.33 -14.00 0.14
CA LYS A 54 6.37 -15.30 -0.56
C LYS A 54 6.16 -15.18 -2.07
N GLN A 55 5.79 -14.00 -2.56
CA GLN A 55 5.54 -13.80 -3.98
C GLN A 55 6.82 -13.89 -4.80
N LYS A 56 6.72 -14.47 -6.00
CA LYS A 56 7.83 -14.53 -6.94
C LYS A 56 7.95 -13.22 -7.72
N LEU A 57 8.50 -12.21 -7.03
CA LEU A 57 8.67 -10.84 -7.49
C LEU A 57 10.02 -10.28 -7.04
N SER A 58 10.51 -9.23 -7.70
CA SER A 58 11.72 -8.53 -7.24
C SER A 58 11.51 -7.83 -5.90
N GLY A 59 12.59 -7.73 -5.12
CA GLY A 59 12.57 -7.10 -3.80
C GLY A 59 12.02 -5.67 -3.81
N LYS A 60 12.28 -4.90 -4.87
CA LYS A 60 11.75 -3.53 -5.03
C LYS A 60 10.21 -3.48 -5.03
N VAL A 61 9.56 -4.44 -5.69
CA VAL A 61 8.09 -4.51 -5.77
C VAL A 61 7.52 -4.97 -4.43
N LYS A 62 8.16 -5.93 -3.77
CA LYS A 62 7.78 -6.39 -2.42
C LYS A 62 7.88 -5.28 -1.38
N VAL A 63 9.00 -4.55 -1.35
CA VAL A 63 9.20 -3.40 -0.45
C VAL A 63 8.18 -2.31 -0.71
N PHE A 64 7.86 -2.05 -1.98
CA PHE A 64 6.80 -1.12 -2.34
C PHE A 64 5.44 -1.57 -1.81
N ALA A 65 5.02 -2.81 -2.07
CA ALA A 65 3.73 -3.31 -1.60
C ALA A 65 3.62 -3.24 -0.07
N TRP A 66 4.70 -3.56 0.64
CA TRP A 66 4.78 -3.40 2.09
C TRP A 66 4.64 -1.93 2.53
N ARG A 67 5.34 -0.99 1.87
CA ARG A 67 5.20 0.45 2.15
C ARG A 67 3.79 0.97 1.83
N LEU A 68 3.16 0.47 0.77
CA LEU A 68 1.79 0.79 0.39
C LEU A 68 0.83 0.38 1.51
N CYS A 69 0.91 -0.86 1.99
CA CYS A 69 0.10 -1.35 3.10
C CYS A 69 0.30 -0.53 4.38
N LYS A 70 1.54 -0.08 4.64
CA LYS A 70 1.87 0.77 5.79
C LYS A 70 1.51 2.24 5.63
N GLN A 71 0.83 2.64 4.55
CA GLN A 71 0.58 4.06 4.21
C GLN A 71 1.87 4.90 4.27
N ALA A 72 2.99 4.30 3.88
CA ALA A 72 4.32 4.90 3.96
C ALA A 72 4.82 5.46 2.62
N LEU A 73 3.98 5.41 1.58
CA LEU A 73 4.28 6.05 0.30
C LEU A 73 4.24 7.57 0.42
N PRO A 74 5.12 8.31 -0.27
CA PRO A 74 5.14 9.76 -0.28
C PRO A 74 4.01 10.32 -1.16
N THR A 75 2.76 10.07 -0.77
CA THR A 75 1.57 10.70 -1.36
C THR A 75 1.39 12.09 -0.77
N GLY A 76 0.69 12.99 -1.48
CA GLY A 76 0.45 14.37 -1.02
C GLY A 76 -0.12 14.43 0.40
N LEU A 77 -1.11 13.57 0.71
CA LEU A 77 -1.69 13.48 2.04
C LEU A 77 -0.71 12.96 3.11
N ASN A 78 0.16 12.00 2.77
CA ASN A 78 1.17 11.50 3.69
C ASN A 78 2.29 12.53 3.94
N LEU A 79 2.62 13.35 2.94
CA LEU A 79 3.56 14.47 3.08
C LEU A 79 2.97 15.57 3.97
N LYS A 80 1.68 15.91 3.79
CA LYS A 80 0.94 16.84 4.64
C LYS A 80 0.90 16.38 6.10
N ARG A 81 0.62 15.10 6.36
CA ARG A 81 0.69 14.50 7.70
C ARG A 81 2.07 14.63 8.35
N ARG A 82 3.14 14.70 7.55
CA ARG A 82 4.52 14.90 8.00
C ARG A 82 4.94 16.37 8.04
N HIS A 83 3.99 17.30 7.92
CA HIS A 83 4.22 18.76 7.97
C HIS A 83 5.14 19.28 6.85
N LEU A 84 5.23 18.56 5.73
CA LEU A 84 5.93 19.04 4.54
C LEU A 84 4.96 19.90 3.71
N GLN A 85 5.28 21.18 3.57
CA GLN A 85 4.53 22.16 2.77
C GLN A 85 4.75 21.89 1.28
N LEU A 86 3.99 20.95 0.72
CA LEU A 86 4.00 20.62 -0.72
C LEU A 86 2.57 20.67 -1.27
N GLN A 87 2.45 20.97 -2.57
CA GLN A 87 1.20 20.84 -3.31
C GLN A 87 0.66 19.42 -3.10
N CYS A 88 -0.51 19.31 -2.48
CA CYS A 88 -1.13 18.03 -2.16
C CYS A 88 -1.89 17.43 -3.33
N SER A 89 -2.05 18.19 -4.42
CA SER A 89 -2.73 17.75 -5.63
C SER A 89 -1.93 16.67 -6.36
N CYS A 90 -2.63 15.68 -6.88
CA CYS A 90 -2.04 14.63 -7.69
C CYS A 90 -1.33 15.21 -8.94
N SER A 91 -0.10 14.76 -9.20
CA SER A 91 0.72 15.26 -10.32
C SER A 91 0.21 14.90 -11.70
N HIS A 92 -0.83 14.05 -11.78
CA HIS A 92 -1.46 13.65 -13.03
C HIS A 92 -2.77 14.39 -13.29
N CYS A 93 -3.65 14.48 -12.29
CA CYS A 93 -4.96 15.11 -12.47
C CYS A 93 -4.97 16.58 -12.04
N PHE A 94 -4.06 17.03 -11.18
CA PHE A 94 -3.97 18.38 -10.60
C PHE A 94 -5.23 18.86 -9.86
N VAL A 95 -6.19 17.96 -9.59
CA VAL A 95 -7.50 18.28 -9.01
C VAL A 95 -7.62 17.76 -7.58
N GLU A 96 -7.45 16.46 -7.37
CA GLU A 96 -7.71 15.82 -6.07
C GLU A 96 -6.45 15.73 -5.20
N GLU A 97 -6.63 15.77 -3.87
CA GLU A 97 -5.56 15.47 -2.92
C GLU A 97 -5.13 14.00 -3.07
N GLU A 98 -3.83 13.78 -3.21
CA GLU A 98 -3.30 12.44 -3.48
C GLU A 98 -3.19 11.60 -2.19
N ASP A 99 -4.12 10.65 -2.00
CA ASP A 99 -3.98 9.50 -1.10
C ASP A 99 -3.57 8.21 -1.83
N SER A 100 -3.41 7.13 -1.07
CA SER A 100 -3.03 5.83 -1.65
C SER A 100 -4.09 5.27 -2.60
N LYS A 101 -5.38 5.54 -2.37
CA LYS A 101 -6.45 5.06 -3.24
C LYS A 101 -6.44 5.84 -4.55
N HIS A 102 -6.35 7.16 -4.46
CA HIS A 102 -6.25 8.03 -5.62
C HIS A 102 -5.03 7.66 -6.46
N SER A 103 -3.84 7.52 -5.86
CA SER A 103 -2.62 7.11 -6.58
C SER A 103 -2.72 5.73 -7.24
N MET A 104 -3.62 4.86 -6.80
CA MET A 104 -3.74 3.49 -7.32
C MET A 104 -4.91 3.32 -8.27
N LEU A 105 -6.06 3.95 -8.05
CA LEU A 105 -7.33 3.60 -8.70
C LEU A 105 -8.08 4.78 -9.33
N ASP A 106 -8.08 5.95 -8.69
CA ASP A 106 -9.10 6.96 -8.99
C ASP A 106 -8.72 7.96 -10.11
N TYR A 107 -7.44 8.15 -10.46
CA TYR A 107 -7.09 9.04 -11.57
C TYR A 107 -7.18 8.35 -12.94
N ASP A 108 -7.48 9.11 -14.00
CA ASP A 108 -7.78 8.58 -15.33
C ASP A 108 -6.70 7.65 -15.88
N PHE A 109 -5.43 8.00 -15.68
CA PHE A 109 -4.32 7.19 -16.14
C PHE A 109 -4.26 5.84 -15.41
N ALA A 110 -4.54 5.78 -14.10
CA ALA A 110 -4.68 4.49 -13.40
C ALA A 110 -5.88 3.71 -13.92
N ARG A 111 -7.06 4.32 -14.05
CA ARG A 111 -8.26 3.64 -14.56
C ARG A 111 -8.02 3.02 -15.93
N GLN A 112 -7.41 3.76 -16.84
CA GLN A 112 -7.05 3.27 -18.19
C GLN A 112 -6.03 2.13 -18.12
N THR A 113 -5.02 2.25 -17.24
CA THR A 113 -4.01 1.19 -17.06
C THR A 113 -4.65 -0.11 -16.57
N TRP A 114 -5.55 -0.02 -15.58
CA TRP A 114 -6.28 -1.19 -15.09
C TRP A 114 -7.24 -1.77 -16.13
N ALA A 115 -7.94 -0.94 -16.89
CA ALA A 115 -8.79 -1.39 -17.99
C ALA A 115 -8.01 -2.18 -19.06
N LEU A 116 -6.79 -1.72 -19.39
CA LEU A 116 -5.91 -2.39 -20.35
C LEU A 116 -5.19 -3.62 -19.77
N SER A 117 -5.17 -3.78 -18.44
CA SER A 117 -4.49 -4.89 -17.77
C SER A 117 -5.21 -6.24 -17.94
N ASN A 118 -6.46 -6.23 -18.40
CA ASN A 118 -7.36 -7.39 -18.47
C ASN A 118 -7.65 -8.07 -17.12
N LEU A 119 -7.24 -7.48 -16.00
CA LEU A 119 -7.64 -7.94 -14.67
C LEU A 119 -9.13 -7.64 -14.44
N PRO A 120 -9.84 -8.50 -13.68
CA PRO A 120 -11.25 -8.29 -13.38
C PRO A 120 -11.45 -6.99 -12.58
N TRP A 121 -12.07 -5.99 -13.21
CA TRP A 121 -12.27 -4.67 -12.61
C TRP A 121 -13.10 -4.73 -11.32
N ASN A 122 -14.07 -5.64 -11.26
CA ASN A 122 -14.88 -5.90 -10.06
C ASN A 122 -14.06 -6.47 -8.88
N VAL A 123 -12.82 -6.91 -9.11
CA VAL A 123 -11.87 -7.28 -8.06
C VAL A 123 -10.92 -6.12 -7.77
N VAL A 124 -10.32 -5.54 -8.80
CA VAL A 124 -9.31 -4.47 -8.66
C VAL A 124 -9.87 -3.22 -7.98
N SER A 125 -11.12 -2.85 -8.26
CA SER A 125 -11.75 -1.63 -7.73
C SER A 125 -12.14 -1.69 -6.26
N VAL A 126 -12.03 -2.85 -5.59
CA VAL A 126 -12.50 -3.05 -4.22
C VAL A 126 -11.41 -2.68 -3.20
N TRP A 127 -11.29 -1.39 -2.88
CA TRP A 127 -10.23 -0.86 -2.00
C TRP A 127 -10.39 -1.22 -0.51
N GLY A 128 -11.62 -1.22 0.00
CA GLY A 128 -11.89 -1.35 1.44
C GLY A 128 -11.45 -0.12 2.23
N ASP A 129 -11.08 -0.30 3.50
CA ASP A 129 -10.74 0.83 4.39
C ASP A 129 -9.26 1.28 4.28
N CYS A 130 -8.36 0.45 3.77
CA CYS A 130 -6.98 0.83 3.46
C CYS A 130 -6.33 -0.04 2.39
N ALA A 131 -5.15 0.40 1.96
CA ALA A 131 -4.32 -0.33 1.00
C ALA A 131 -3.89 -1.73 1.47
N GLU A 132 -3.74 -1.98 2.77
CA GLU A 132 -3.44 -3.33 3.28
C GLU A 132 -4.61 -4.29 3.01
N SER A 133 -5.83 -3.84 3.30
CA SER A 133 -7.07 -4.57 3.00
C SER A 133 -7.24 -4.78 1.50
N TRP A 134 -6.92 -3.79 0.67
CA TRP A 134 -6.92 -3.92 -0.79
C TRP A 134 -5.93 -4.98 -1.27
N VAL A 135 -4.66 -4.91 -0.88
CA VAL A 135 -3.63 -5.86 -1.31
C VAL A 135 -3.98 -7.28 -0.86
N HIS A 136 -4.49 -7.44 0.36
CA HIS A 136 -4.94 -8.73 0.86
C HIS A 136 -6.17 -9.25 0.10
N TYR A 137 -7.11 -8.38 -0.24
CA TYR A 137 -8.28 -8.73 -1.06
C TYR A 137 -7.86 -9.20 -2.46
N LEU A 138 -6.92 -8.51 -3.11
CA LEU A 138 -6.35 -8.95 -4.39
C LEU A 138 -5.71 -10.34 -4.29
N HIS A 139 -4.91 -10.58 -3.25
CA HIS A 139 -4.25 -11.88 -3.03
C HIS A 139 -5.25 -13.04 -2.88
N ARG A 140 -6.44 -12.77 -2.33
CA ARG A 140 -7.48 -13.79 -2.11
C ARG A 140 -8.35 -14.06 -3.33
N ASN A 141 -8.48 -13.10 -4.23
CA ASN A 141 -9.47 -13.14 -5.32
C ASN A 141 -8.86 -13.14 -6.73
N LEU A 142 -7.53 -13.02 -6.85
CA LEU A 142 -6.80 -13.15 -8.10
C LEU A 142 -5.97 -14.43 -8.09
N GLU A 143 -5.74 -15.00 -9.27
CA GLU A 143 -4.79 -16.09 -9.41
C GLU A 143 -3.35 -15.63 -9.08
N ALA A 144 -2.47 -16.58 -8.79
CA ALA A 144 -1.09 -16.28 -8.40
C ALA A 144 -0.35 -15.42 -9.44
N TRP A 145 -0.64 -15.59 -10.73
CA TRP A 145 -0.06 -14.75 -11.77
C TRP A 145 -0.65 -13.34 -11.78
N GLU A 146 -1.98 -13.26 -11.81
CA GLU A 146 -2.74 -12.01 -11.81
C GLU A 146 -2.43 -11.14 -10.59
N TYR A 147 -2.27 -11.74 -9.42
CA TYR A 147 -1.88 -11.02 -8.20
C TYR A 147 -0.47 -10.42 -8.32
N ARG A 148 0.51 -11.20 -8.80
CA ARG A 148 1.87 -10.69 -9.07
C ARG A 148 1.84 -9.56 -10.09
N PHE A 149 1.02 -9.71 -11.12
CA PHE A 149 0.81 -8.69 -12.14
C PHE A 149 0.16 -7.42 -11.58
N ALA A 150 -0.87 -7.54 -10.73
CA ALA A 150 -1.50 -6.41 -10.07
C ALA A 150 -0.51 -5.63 -9.18
N LEU A 151 0.33 -6.31 -8.40
CA LEU A 151 1.39 -5.67 -7.61
C LEU A 151 2.42 -4.95 -8.50
N MET A 152 2.75 -5.52 -9.65
CA MET A 152 3.67 -4.93 -10.61
C MET A 152 3.08 -3.66 -11.25
N VAL A 153 1.81 -3.70 -11.66
CA VAL A 153 1.07 -2.55 -12.19
C VAL A 153 0.99 -1.44 -11.14
N ALA A 154 0.60 -1.76 -9.91
CA ALA A 154 0.53 -0.80 -8.80
C ALA A 154 1.88 -0.10 -8.54
N TRP A 155 2.98 -0.87 -8.54
CA TRP A 155 4.33 -0.29 -8.43
C TRP A 155 4.64 0.62 -9.61
N ARG A 156 4.28 0.20 -10.83
CA ARG A 156 4.58 0.95 -12.05
C ARG A 156 3.78 2.26 -12.14
N LEU A 157 2.53 2.27 -11.69
CA LEU A 157 1.73 3.49 -11.51
C LEU A 157 2.45 4.49 -10.59
N CYS A 158 2.89 4.04 -9.41
CA CYS A 158 3.67 4.87 -8.50
C CYS A 158 4.99 5.35 -9.10
N TYR A 159 5.69 4.49 -9.85
CA TYR A 159 6.91 4.87 -10.54
C TYR A 159 6.65 5.96 -11.59
N CYS A 160 5.63 5.79 -12.44
CA CYS A 160 5.26 6.78 -13.46
C CYS A 160 4.86 8.11 -12.83
N ARG A 161 4.09 8.08 -11.73
CA ARG A 161 3.76 9.28 -10.95
C ARG A 161 5.00 10.00 -10.43
N ASN A 162 5.93 9.26 -9.82
CA ASN A 162 7.20 9.84 -9.34
C ASN A 162 8.05 10.39 -10.48
N LYS A 163 8.08 9.72 -11.64
CA LYS A 163 8.80 10.18 -12.82
C LYS A 163 8.21 11.47 -13.39
N CYS A 164 6.88 11.59 -13.43
CA CYS A 164 6.20 12.80 -13.88
C CYS A 164 6.55 14.02 -13.00
N LEU A 165 6.76 13.82 -11.71
CA LEU A 165 7.21 14.88 -10.79
C LEU A 165 8.66 15.34 -11.04
N MET A 166 9.50 14.50 -11.64
CA MET A 166 10.96 14.73 -11.73
C MET A 166 11.46 15.07 -13.15
N GLU A 167 10.87 14.50 -14.20
CA GLU A 167 11.49 14.46 -15.54
C GLU A 167 10.52 14.82 -16.71
N GLU A 168 9.29 15.28 -16.44
CA GLU A 168 8.25 15.65 -17.43
C GLU A 168 7.88 14.58 -18.49
N SER A 169 8.46 13.38 -18.44
CA SER A 169 8.21 12.27 -19.35
C SER A 169 7.03 11.42 -18.88
N ARG A 170 5.96 11.35 -19.70
CA ARG A 170 4.76 10.55 -19.43
C ARG A 170 4.80 9.24 -20.23
N SER A 171 4.69 8.12 -19.53
CA SER A 171 4.39 6.83 -20.18
C SER A 171 2.91 6.76 -20.55
N SER A 172 2.56 5.97 -21.56
CA SER A 172 1.16 5.67 -21.85
C SER A 172 0.64 4.49 -21.00
N PRO A 173 -0.68 4.37 -20.75
CA PRO A 173 -1.25 3.23 -20.03
C PRO A 173 -0.90 1.86 -20.66
N GLY A 174 -0.91 1.78 -22.00
CA GLY A 174 -0.55 0.56 -22.73
C GLY A 174 0.93 0.18 -22.56
N GLU A 175 1.83 1.16 -22.54
CA GLU A 175 3.25 0.93 -22.23
C GLU A 175 3.46 0.38 -20.82
N VAL A 176 2.69 0.87 -19.83
CA VAL A 176 2.74 0.38 -18.45
C VAL A 176 2.38 -1.11 -18.41
N VAL A 177 1.24 -1.48 -18.99
CA VAL A 177 0.76 -2.86 -19.05
C VAL A 177 1.79 -3.75 -19.75
N THR A 178 2.24 -3.35 -20.94
CA THR A 178 3.22 -4.10 -21.74
C THR A 178 4.53 -4.30 -20.99
N THR A 179 5.03 -3.25 -20.32
CA THR A 179 6.26 -3.34 -19.52
C THR A 179 6.10 -4.30 -18.35
N CYS A 180 4.96 -4.27 -17.66
CA CYS A 180 4.69 -5.18 -16.53
C CYS A 180 4.64 -6.64 -16.99
N THR A 181 3.95 -6.91 -18.11
CA THR A 181 3.85 -8.25 -18.69
C THR A 181 5.22 -8.77 -19.08
N SER A 182 5.97 -8.02 -19.89
CA SER A 182 7.32 -8.40 -20.34
C SER A 182 8.28 -8.63 -19.17
N TYR A 183 8.21 -7.77 -18.15
CA TYR A 183 9.04 -7.90 -16.95
C TYR A 183 8.77 -9.21 -16.22
N LEU A 184 7.51 -9.53 -15.96
CA LEU A 184 7.20 -10.72 -15.21
C LEU A 184 7.45 -12.00 -16.02
N LEU A 185 7.18 -12.00 -17.34
CA LEU A 185 7.53 -13.14 -18.20
C LEU A 185 9.04 -13.40 -18.17
N SER A 186 9.84 -12.34 -18.25
CA SER A 186 11.30 -12.43 -18.14
C SER A 186 11.74 -12.90 -16.74
N PHE A 187 11.06 -12.44 -15.68
CA PHE A 187 11.31 -12.89 -14.31
C PHE A 187 11.01 -14.38 -14.15
N ASP A 188 9.91 -14.86 -14.73
CA ASP A 188 9.53 -16.27 -14.64
C ASP A 188 10.46 -17.18 -15.43
N ALA A 189 10.93 -16.73 -16.61
CA ALA A 189 11.94 -17.43 -17.40
C ALA A 189 13.31 -17.50 -16.71
N ALA A 190 13.73 -16.43 -16.02
CA ALA A 190 15.01 -16.39 -15.31
C ALA A 190 15.03 -17.23 -14.01
N PHE A 191 13.85 -17.45 -13.41
CA PHE A 191 13.71 -18.18 -12.16
C PHE A 191 12.64 -19.26 -12.28
N PRO A 192 12.78 -20.30 -13.13
CA PRO A 192 11.75 -21.32 -13.28
C PRO A 192 11.41 -21.95 -11.92
N ALA A 193 10.15 -22.38 -11.74
CA ALA A 193 9.81 -23.16 -10.56
C ALA A 193 10.64 -24.44 -10.58
N ASN A 194 11.44 -24.69 -9.54
CA ASN A 194 12.03 -26.00 -9.37
C ASN A 194 10.85 -26.97 -9.19
N ASN A 195 10.59 -27.79 -10.20
CA ASN A 195 9.86 -29.03 -10.00
C ASN A 195 10.75 -29.86 -9.08
N SER A 196 10.54 -29.75 -7.77
CA SER A 196 11.08 -30.71 -6.82
C SER A 196 10.48 -32.06 -7.21
N VAL A 197 11.29 -32.85 -7.91
CA VAL A 197 11.15 -34.29 -8.02
C VAL A 197 11.04 -34.79 -6.59
N GLU A 198 9.87 -35.32 -6.24
CA GLU A 198 9.68 -36.16 -5.08
C GLU A 198 10.54 -37.41 -5.30
N ASP A 199 11.57 -37.58 -4.46
CA ASP A 199 12.21 -38.86 -4.16
C ASP A 199 11.91 -39.21 -2.69
#